data_AF-A0A068S6S6-F1
#
_entry.id   AF-A0A068S6S6-F1
#
_cell.length_a   1.000
_cell.length_b   1.000
_cell.length_c   1.000
_cell.angle_alpha   90.00
_cell.angle_beta   90.00
_cell.angle_gamma   90.00
#
_symmetry.space_group_name_H-M   'P 1'
#
loop_
_entity.id
_entity.type
_entity.pdbx_description
1 polymer ?
#
loop_
_entity_poly.entity_id
_entity_poly.type
_entity_poly.pdbx_seq_one_letter_code
_entity_poly.pdbx_strand_id
1 'polypeptide(L)'
;MPFDSNIPFPLLYVSRAWHQCILQANNGLSFYANIDNNGTLKEGHDHLLRYAPFVTELDVNGFGHLLDHSTGPSLSDLFTRGAFIKLTTLNMKVDAGSKIIMATRIKPALELVGSRLKHLSITRNRDHSTSHGSIVILSDIIRYCGKLVSLTIDQFPVETASLSSNMECTECDI
;
A
#
# COMPACT_ATOMS: atom_id res chain seq x y z
N MET A 1 7.24 -7.72 15.11
CA MET A 1 8.03 -6.48 14.93
C MET A 1 8.53 -6.48 13.49
N PRO A 2 8.16 -5.48 12.68
CA PRO A 2 8.51 -5.43 11.26
C PRO A 2 10.02 -5.21 11.06
N PHE A 3 10.58 -5.78 9.99
CA PHE A 3 11.96 -5.56 9.57
C PHE A 3 12.11 -4.23 8.84
N ASP A 4 13.17 -3.47 9.12
CA ASP A 4 13.49 -2.30 8.31
C ASP A 4 13.95 -2.76 6.92
N SER A 5 13.26 -2.27 5.89
CA SER A 5 13.54 -2.55 4.48
C SER A 5 14.96 -2.20 3.99
N ASN A 6 15.66 -1.29 4.68
CA ASN A 6 17.00 -0.83 4.31
C ASN A 6 18.11 -1.45 5.14
N ILE A 7 17.78 -2.15 6.23
CA ILE A 7 18.77 -2.72 7.15
C ILE A 7 18.78 -4.25 7.00
N PRO A 8 19.95 -4.88 6.77
CA PRO A 8 20.05 -6.33 6.82
C PRO A 8 19.64 -6.84 8.20
N PHE A 9 18.68 -7.76 8.27
CA PHE A 9 18.36 -8.41 9.54
C PHE A 9 19.35 -9.54 9.81
N PRO A 10 20.25 -9.44 10.82
CA PRO A 10 21.37 -10.37 10.97
C PRO A 10 20.95 -11.84 11.08
N LEU A 11 19.79 -12.11 11.68
CA LEU A 11 19.31 -13.48 11.84
C LEU A 11 18.99 -14.16 10.50
N LEU A 12 18.62 -13.42 9.45
CA LEU A 12 18.41 -14.01 8.12
C LEU A 12 19.73 -14.43 7.43
N TYR A 13 20.88 -14.13 8.03
CA TYR A 13 22.21 -14.41 7.48
C TYR A 13 23.05 -15.40 8.32
N VAL A 14 22.49 -15.96 9.41
CA VAL A 14 23.23 -16.85 10.33
C VAL A 14 23.58 -18.19 9.66
N SER A 15 22.58 -18.87 9.09
CA SER A 15 22.77 -20.10 8.33
C SER A 15 21.59 -20.34 7.40
N ARG A 16 21.78 -21.21 6.39
CA ARG A 16 20.69 -21.58 5.47
C ARG A 16 19.51 -22.23 6.19
N ALA A 17 19.79 -23.09 7.16
CA ALA A 17 18.76 -23.75 7.97
C ALA A 17 17.98 -22.72 8.80
N TRP A 18 18.70 -21.80 9.45
CA TRP A 18 18.08 -20.75 10.26
C TRP A 18 17.21 -19.81 9.42
N HIS A 19 17.70 -19.45 8.23
CA HIS A 19 16.95 -18.66 7.26
C HIS A 19 15.64 -19.38 6.84
N GLN A 20 15.70 -20.66 6.49
CA GLN A 20 14.50 -21.44 6.16
C GLN A 20 13.52 -21.52 7.34
N CYS A 21 14.03 -21.74 8.56
CA CYS A 21 13.21 -21.74 9.76
C CYS A 21 12.46 -20.42 9.93
N ILE A 22 13.13 -19.26 9.79
CA ILE A 22 12.47 -17.94 9.92
C ILE A 22 11.40 -17.76 8.84
N LEU A 23 11.71 -18.11 7.58
CA LEU A 23 10.75 -17.97 6.47
C LEU A 23 9.51 -18.87 6.62
N GLN A 24 9.64 -20.01 7.30
CA GLN A 24 8.57 -20.98 7.47
C GLN A 24 7.79 -20.79 8.78
N ALA A 25 8.46 -20.40 9.87
CA ALA A 25 7.87 -20.35 11.21
C ALA A 25 6.94 -19.15 11.42
N ASN A 26 7.19 -18.01 10.77
CA ASN A 26 6.48 -16.77 11.05
C ASN A 26 5.22 -16.55 10.21
N ASN A 27 4.76 -17.55 9.46
CA ASN A 27 3.68 -17.41 8.48
C ASN A 27 3.91 -16.28 7.45
N GLY A 28 5.17 -15.85 7.28
CA GLY A 28 5.55 -14.73 6.42
C GLY A 28 6.46 -13.72 7.13
N LEU A 29 6.82 -12.67 6.41
CA LEU A 29 7.64 -11.57 6.92
C LEU A 29 6.83 -10.29 6.94
N SER A 30 7.06 -9.50 7.98
CA SER A 30 6.52 -8.14 8.13
C SER A 30 7.65 -7.15 7.92
N PHE A 31 7.45 -6.15 7.08
CA PHE A 31 8.47 -5.13 6.77
C PHE A 31 7.92 -3.72 6.96
N TYR A 32 8.83 -2.81 7.31
CA TYR A 32 8.61 -1.38 7.36
C TYR A 32 9.49 -0.68 6.31
N ALA A 33 8.86 0.12 5.45
CA ALA A 33 9.49 0.93 4.42
C ALA A 33 9.19 2.41 4.67
N ASN A 34 10.23 3.18 5.01
CA ASN A 34 10.16 4.64 5.08
C ASN A 34 10.65 5.23 3.76
N ILE A 35 9.76 5.95 3.07
CA ILE A 35 10.01 6.53 1.75
C ILE A 35 10.58 7.95 1.84
N ASP A 36 10.38 8.66 2.97
CA ASP A 36 10.82 10.06 3.11
C ASP A 36 12.35 10.22 3.14
N ASN A 37 13.07 9.22 3.65
CA ASN A 37 14.47 9.40 4.05
C ASN A 37 15.49 8.86 3.05
N ASN A 38 15.10 7.97 2.13
CA ASN A 38 16.06 7.15 1.39
C ASN A 38 15.72 7.04 -0.10
N GLY A 39 16.14 8.04 -0.89
CA GLY A 39 16.11 7.96 -2.35
C GLY A 39 14.72 7.77 -2.94
N THR A 40 14.64 7.73 -4.27
CA THR A 40 13.38 7.39 -4.94
C THR A 40 13.07 5.90 -4.69
N LEU A 41 11.81 5.48 -4.61
CA LEU A 41 11.41 4.04 -4.62
C LEU A 41 11.97 3.23 -5.81
N LYS A 42 12.62 3.88 -6.78
CA LYS A 42 13.38 3.24 -7.86
C LYS A 42 14.72 2.66 -7.38
N GLU A 43 15.27 3.15 -6.26
CA GLU A 43 16.55 2.73 -5.67
C GLU A 43 16.36 2.41 -4.17
N GLY A 44 17.18 1.50 -3.62
CA GLY A 44 17.05 1.07 -2.21
C GLY A 44 15.98 0.01 -1.96
N HIS A 45 15.76 -0.28 -0.66
CA HIS A 45 14.91 -1.36 -0.16
C HIS A 45 15.29 -2.77 -0.63
N ASP A 46 16.57 -3.02 -0.92
CA ASP A 46 17.03 -4.28 -1.50
C ASP A 46 16.73 -5.50 -0.61
N HIS A 47 16.72 -5.32 0.71
CA HIS A 47 16.33 -6.40 1.63
C HIS A 47 14.84 -6.72 1.50
N LEU A 48 13.99 -5.70 1.45
CA LEU A 48 12.57 -5.90 1.20
C LEU A 48 12.33 -6.62 -0.13
N LEU A 49 13.00 -6.18 -1.21
CA LEU A 49 12.86 -6.77 -2.54
C LEU A 49 13.37 -8.21 -2.60
N ARG A 50 14.50 -8.49 -1.94
CA ARG A 50 15.05 -9.85 -1.83
C ARG A 50 14.06 -10.81 -1.19
N TYR A 51 13.28 -10.33 -0.23
CA TYR A 51 12.34 -11.15 0.52
C TYR A 51 10.87 -10.99 0.10
N ALA A 52 10.58 -10.19 -0.93
CA ALA A 52 9.23 -9.89 -1.41
C ALA A 52 8.31 -11.13 -1.55
N PRO A 53 8.78 -12.30 -2.05
CA PRO A 53 7.93 -13.50 -2.14
C PRO A 53 7.45 -14.07 -0.81
N PHE A 54 8.08 -13.68 0.30
CA PHE A 54 7.78 -14.12 1.66
C PHE A 54 7.12 -13.03 2.50
N VAL A 55 7.00 -11.80 2.00
CA VAL A 55 6.38 -10.69 2.71
C VAL A 55 4.87 -10.90 2.75
N THR A 56 4.31 -10.87 3.95
CA THR A 56 2.86 -10.97 4.20
C THR A 56 2.27 -9.67 4.70
N GLU A 57 3.09 -8.83 5.31
CA GLU A 57 2.71 -7.52 5.84
C GLU A 57 3.75 -6.48 5.44
N LEU A 58 3.27 -5.33 4.97
CA LEU A 58 4.11 -4.18 4.63
C LEU A 58 3.52 -2.91 5.23
N ASP A 59 4.30 -2.27 6.09
CA ASP A 59 4.07 -0.92 6.59
C ASP A 59 4.86 0.06 5.73
N VAL A 60 4.17 1.03 5.14
CA VAL A 60 4.76 2.08 4.30
C VAL A 60 4.53 3.42 4.97
N ASN A 61 5.59 4.21 5.13
CA ASN A 61 5.54 5.56 5.68
C ASN A 61 6.22 6.58 4.75
N GLY A 62 5.90 7.86 4.90
CA GLY A 62 6.47 8.94 4.11
C GLY A 62 5.98 8.98 2.67
N PHE A 63 4.73 8.57 2.47
CA PHE A 63 4.14 8.50 1.15
C PHE A 63 3.40 9.80 0.82
N GLY A 64 3.93 10.61 -0.09
CA GLY A 64 3.23 11.81 -0.59
C GLY A 64 3.87 13.15 -0.21
N HIS A 65 5.02 13.16 0.47
CA HIS A 65 5.71 14.38 0.92
C HIS A 65 6.29 15.28 -0.21
N LEU A 66 6.31 14.84 -1.47
CA LEU A 66 6.93 15.64 -2.53
C LEU A 66 5.98 16.72 -3.05
N LEU A 67 6.35 17.96 -2.72
CA LEU A 67 5.82 19.26 -3.17
C LEU A 67 5.75 19.43 -4.70
N ASP A 68 6.21 18.47 -5.48
CA ASP A 68 6.13 18.48 -6.94
C ASP A 68 5.06 17.47 -7.42
N HIS A 69 3.99 18.02 -7.98
CA HIS A 69 2.73 17.34 -8.32
C HIS A 69 2.82 16.28 -9.43
N SER A 70 4.01 15.84 -9.86
CA SER A 70 4.12 14.95 -11.02
C SER A 70 5.19 13.85 -10.97
N THR A 71 6.18 13.90 -10.07
CA THR A 71 7.38 13.03 -10.19
C THR A 71 7.75 12.24 -8.94
N GLY A 72 7.03 12.41 -7.83
CA GLY A 72 7.39 11.71 -6.60
C GLY A 72 7.29 10.17 -6.69
N PRO A 73 8.03 9.43 -5.86
CA PRO A 73 8.10 7.98 -5.94
C PRO A 73 6.72 7.35 -5.74
N SER A 74 6.37 6.40 -6.59
CA SER A 74 5.09 5.69 -6.53
C SER A 74 5.28 4.34 -5.88
N LEU A 75 4.34 3.93 -5.01
CA LEU A 75 4.38 2.60 -4.39
C LEU A 75 4.29 1.48 -5.45
N SER A 76 3.74 1.78 -6.62
CA SER A 76 3.81 0.89 -7.78
C SER A 76 5.24 0.58 -8.23
N ASP A 77 6.18 1.51 -8.08
CA ASP A 77 7.60 1.28 -8.44
C ASP A 77 8.20 0.18 -7.57
N LEU A 78 7.84 0.14 -6.28
CA LEU A 78 8.25 -0.92 -5.37
C LEU A 78 7.62 -2.27 -5.78
N PHE A 79 6.32 -2.28 -6.05
CA PHE A 79 5.58 -3.50 -6.39
C PHE A 79 5.89 -4.06 -7.78
N THR A 80 6.43 -3.24 -8.69
CA THR A 80 6.93 -3.72 -9.99
C THR A 80 8.33 -4.34 -9.90
N ARG A 81 9.15 -3.90 -8.95
CA ARG A 81 10.51 -4.45 -8.71
C ARG A 81 10.50 -5.78 -7.96
N GLY A 82 9.45 -6.08 -7.20
CA GLY A 82 9.39 -7.26 -6.32
C GLY A 82 8.10 -8.07 -6.48
N ALA A 83 8.22 -9.40 -6.42
CA ALA A 83 7.06 -10.29 -6.48
C ALA A 83 6.43 -10.48 -5.08
N PHE A 84 5.54 -9.56 -4.69
CA PHE A 84 4.81 -9.57 -3.40
C PHE A 84 3.64 -10.58 -3.39
N ILE A 85 3.91 -11.83 -3.75
CA ILE A 85 2.86 -12.85 -4.00
C ILE A 85 2.11 -13.28 -2.74
N LYS A 86 2.70 -13.11 -1.56
CA LYS A 86 2.09 -13.45 -0.26
C LYS A 86 1.58 -12.25 0.51
N LEU A 87 1.67 -11.04 -0.05
CA LEU A 87 1.26 -9.82 0.66
C LEU A 87 -0.26 -9.83 0.89
N THR A 88 -0.64 -9.80 2.17
CA THR A 88 -2.05 -9.82 2.61
C THR A 88 -2.42 -8.61 3.46
N THR A 89 -1.45 -7.97 4.09
CA THR A 89 -1.65 -6.76 4.90
C THR A 89 -0.81 -5.63 4.33
N LEU A 90 -1.44 -4.51 4.00
CA LEU A 90 -0.76 -3.29 3.57
C LEU A 90 -1.23 -2.12 4.44
N ASN A 91 -0.30 -1.52 5.17
CA ASN A 91 -0.55 -0.33 5.95
C ASN A 91 0.20 0.84 5.33
N MET A 92 -0.51 1.92 5.01
CA MET A 92 0.05 3.11 4.38
C MET A 92 -0.18 4.30 5.30
N LYS A 93 0.91 4.96 5.66
CA LYS A 93 0.93 6.29 6.25
C LYS A 93 1.25 7.28 5.14
N VAL A 94 0.27 8.13 4.86
CA VAL A 94 0.25 9.00 3.69
C VAL A 94 0.29 10.45 4.17
N ASP A 95 1.20 11.23 3.60
CA ASP A 95 1.30 12.65 3.89
C ASP A 95 0.18 13.43 3.17
N ALA A 96 -0.24 14.50 3.80
CA ALA A 96 -1.30 15.38 3.33
C ALA A 96 -0.86 16.17 2.07
N GLY A 97 -1.02 15.60 0.88
CA GLY A 97 -0.55 16.23 -0.36
C GLY A 97 -1.52 16.14 -1.54
N SER A 98 -2.47 17.08 -1.65
CA SER A 98 -3.39 17.24 -2.80
C SER A 98 -4.42 16.11 -3.04
N LYS A 99 -5.52 16.43 -3.74
CA LYS A 99 -6.60 15.50 -4.13
C LYS A 99 -6.13 14.30 -4.97
N ILE A 100 -4.93 14.37 -5.54
CA ILE A 100 -4.47 13.48 -6.61
C ILE A 100 -3.85 12.18 -6.08
N ILE A 101 -3.50 12.11 -4.78
CA ILE A 101 -2.80 10.95 -4.18
C ILE A 101 -3.50 9.62 -4.46
N MET A 102 -4.83 9.57 -4.32
CA MET A 102 -5.57 8.33 -4.50
C MET A 102 -5.42 7.82 -5.94
N ALA A 103 -5.64 8.70 -6.92
CA ALA A 103 -5.63 8.33 -8.33
C ALA A 103 -4.23 8.01 -8.88
N THR A 104 -3.20 8.77 -8.48
CA THR A 104 -1.86 8.63 -9.10
C THR A 104 -0.89 7.79 -8.30
N ARG A 105 -1.12 7.59 -6.99
CA ARG A 105 -0.13 6.93 -6.14
C ARG A 105 -0.67 5.66 -5.46
N ILE A 106 -1.88 5.71 -4.93
CA ILE A 106 -2.48 4.56 -4.24
C ILE A 106 -3.07 3.58 -5.24
N LYS A 107 -3.89 4.06 -6.18
CA LYS A 107 -4.59 3.22 -7.16
C LYS A 107 -3.64 2.32 -7.98
N PRO A 108 -2.53 2.81 -8.57
CA PRO A 108 -1.60 1.93 -9.31
C PRO A 108 -0.96 0.85 -8.42
N ALA A 109 -0.75 1.16 -7.15
CA ALA A 109 -0.22 0.19 -6.19
C ALA A 109 -1.26 -0.90 -5.89
N LEU A 110 -2.53 -0.51 -5.67
CA LEU A 110 -3.64 -1.45 -5.47
C LEU A 110 -3.92 -2.30 -6.71
N GLU A 111 -3.71 -1.80 -7.92
CA GLU A 111 -3.82 -2.61 -9.15
C GLU A 111 -2.86 -3.81 -9.14
N LEU A 112 -1.68 -3.65 -8.57
CA LEU A 112 -0.64 -4.69 -8.56
C LEU A 112 -0.85 -5.73 -7.45
N VAL A 113 -1.26 -5.30 -6.25
CA VAL A 113 -1.34 -6.18 -5.06
C VAL A 113 -2.74 -6.36 -4.48
N GLY A 114 -3.69 -5.50 -4.83
CA GLY A 114 -5.01 -5.39 -4.19
C GLY A 114 -5.80 -6.69 -4.15
N SER A 115 -5.75 -7.49 -5.23
CA SER A 115 -6.48 -8.76 -5.32
C SER A 115 -6.05 -9.83 -4.30
N ARG A 116 -4.91 -9.61 -3.63
CA ARG A 116 -4.33 -10.48 -2.59
C ARG A 116 -4.52 -9.92 -1.19
N LEU A 117 -4.79 -8.63 -1.06
CA LEU A 117 -4.93 -7.97 0.23
C LEU A 117 -6.19 -8.45 0.96
N LYS A 118 -6.01 -8.76 2.24
CA LYS A 118 -7.06 -9.04 3.22
C LYS A 118 -7.22 -7.87 4.19
N HIS A 119 -6.15 -7.14 4.47
CA HIS A 119 -6.15 -6.01 5.39
C HIS A 119 -5.49 -4.81 4.69
N LEU A 120 -6.21 -3.70 4.66
CA LEU A 120 -5.73 -2.43 4.10
C LEU A 120 -5.95 -1.33 5.13
N SER A 121 -4.89 -0.61 5.46
CA SER A 121 -4.94 0.58 6.32
C SER A 121 -4.38 1.76 5.57
N ILE A 122 -5.13 2.87 5.51
CA ILE A 122 -4.71 4.14 4.91
C ILE A 122 -4.90 5.21 5.97
N THR A 123 -3.79 5.74 6.47
CA THR A 123 -3.78 6.67 7.60
C THR A 123 -3.00 7.92 7.23
N ARG A 124 -3.47 9.08 7.69
CA ARG A 124 -2.73 10.33 7.47
C ARG A 124 -1.55 10.42 8.42
N ASN A 125 -0.41 10.89 7.92
CA ASN A 125 0.70 11.24 8.79
C ASN A 125 0.35 12.52 9.58
N ARG A 126 0.52 12.48 10.92
CA ARG A 126 0.07 13.56 11.82
C ARG A 126 1.01 14.76 11.87
N ASP A 127 2.21 14.60 11.31
CA ASP A 127 3.32 15.55 11.51
C ASP A 127 3.27 16.75 10.55
N HIS A 128 2.32 16.78 9.59
CA HIS A 128 2.16 17.87 8.63
C HIS A 128 0.78 18.54 8.74
N SER A 129 0.73 19.75 9.30
CA SER A 129 -0.52 20.50 9.59
C SER A 129 -1.23 21.11 8.37
N THR A 130 -0.92 20.67 7.14
CA THR A 130 -1.53 21.23 5.93
C THR A 130 -2.87 20.56 5.64
N SER A 131 -3.94 21.29 5.97
CA SER A 131 -5.33 20.92 5.74
C SER A 131 -5.72 21.00 4.25
N HIS A 132 -5.33 20.01 3.45
CA HIS A 132 -5.84 19.90 2.07
C HIS A 132 -6.50 18.55 1.80
N GLY A 133 -7.83 18.64 1.58
CA GLY A 133 -8.77 17.90 0.72
C GLY A 133 -8.47 16.55 0.05
N SER A 134 -7.50 15.74 0.48
CA SER A 134 -7.34 14.38 -0.06
C SER A 134 -8.54 13.54 0.33
N ILE A 135 -9.26 13.01 -0.66
CA ILE A 135 -10.43 12.14 -0.47
C ILE A 135 -10.03 10.73 -0.87
N VAL A 136 -10.43 9.75 -0.05
CA VAL A 136 -10.32 8.34 -0.41
C VAL A 136 -11.63 7.91 -1.08
N ILE A 137 -11.52 7.48 -2.34
CA ILE A 137 -12.66 6.98 -3.10
C ILE A 137 -12.82 5.49 -2.79
N LEU A 138 -13.88 5.14 -2.05
CA LEU A 138 -14.07 3.76 -1.58
C LEU A 138 -14.30 2.78 -2.74
N SER A 139 -14.97 3.22 -3.81
CA SER A 139 -15.24 2.37 -4.98
C SER A 139 -13.96 1.90 -5.68
N ASP A 140 -12.91 2.72 -5.69
CA ASP A 140 -11.61 2.30 -6.23
C ASP A 140 -10.99 1.20 -5.36
N ILE A 141 -11.03 1.34 -4.04
CA ILE A 141 -10.50 0.31 -3.13
C ILE A 141 -11.24 -1.01 -3.32
N ILE A 142 -12.57 -0.98 -3.31
CA ILE A 142 -13.39 -2.19 -3.46
C ILE A 142 -13.14 -2.87 -4.81
N ARG A 143 -12.99 -2.07 -5.88
CA ARG A 143 -12.72 -2.59 -7.22
C ARG A 143 -11.43 -3.41 -7.30
N TYR A 144 -10.37 -2.98 -6.62
CA TYR A 144 -9.07 -3.66 -6.66
C TYR A 144 -8.88 -4.68 -5.53
N CYS A 145 -9.53 -4.49 -4.40
CA CYS A 145 -9.35 -5.29 -3.18
C CYS A 145 -10.57 -6.18 -2.88
N GLY A 146 -10.98 -7.02 -3.84
CA GLY A 146 -12.18 -7.86 -3.70
C GLY A 146 -12.15 -8.93 -2.61
N LYS A 147 -11.00 -9.15 -1.95
CA LYS A 147 -10.82 -10.13 -0.85
C LYS A 147 -10.60 -9.47 0.51
N LEU A 148 -10.84 -8.17 0.61
CA LEU A 148 -10.59 -7.41 1.82
C LEU A 148 -11.52 -7.86 2.95
N VAL A 149 -10.95 -8.19 4.10
CA VAL A 149 -11.63 -8.53 5.35
C VAL A 149 -11.67 -7.31 6.28
N SER A 150 -10.65 -6.46 6.22
CA SER A 150 -10.53 -5.26 7.04
C SER A 150 -10.08 -4.06 6.21
N LEU A 151 -10.82 -2.97 6.32
CA LEU A 151 -10.46 -1.66 5.79
C LEU A 151 -10.40 -0.65 6.93
N THR A 152 -9.27 0.02 7.07
CA THR A 152 -9.12 1.17 7.96
C THR A 152 -8.76 2.38 7.12
N ILE A 153 -9.58 3.43 7.20
CA ILE A 153 -9.25 4.75 6.65
C ILE A 153 -9.32 5.72 7.82
N ASP A 154 -8.18 6.29 8.19
CA ASP A 154 -8.10 7.23 9.32
C ASP A 154 -7.64 8.60 8.83
N GLN A 155 -8.29 9.65 9.34
CA GLN A 155 -7.97 11.05 9.09
C GLN A 155 -8.07 11.52 7.61
N PHE A 156 -8.84 10.79 6.79
CA PHE A 156 -9.24 11.18 5.44
C PHE A 156 -10.77 11.26 5.31
N PRO A 157 -11.33 12.28 4.64
CA PRO A 157 -12.70 12.20 4.16
C PRO A 157 -12.86 11.06 3.16
N VAL A 158 -13.96 10.30 3.29
CA VAL A 158 -14.29 9.16 2.43
C VAL A 158 -15.46 9.55 1.54
N GLU A 159 -15.30 9.35 0.23
CA GLU A 159 -16.39 9.49 -0.74
C GLU A 159 -16.86 8.10 -1.18
N THR A 160 -18.11 7.79 -0.86
CA THR A 160 -18.81 6.63 -1.40
C THR A 160 -19.54 7.11 -2.65
N ALA A 161 -19.13 6.66 -3.83
CA ALA A 161 -19.87 6.95 -5.06
C ALA A 161 -21.32 6.49 -4.85
N SER A 162 -22.29 7.41 -4.84
CA SER A 162 -23.70 7.06 -4.93
C SER A 162 -23.90 6.38 -6.27
N LEU A 163 -24.26 5.10 -6.26
CA LEU A 163 -24.84 4.44 -7.43
C LEU A 163 -26.12 5.21 -7.75
N SER A 164 -26.04 6.22 -8.62
CA SER A 164 -27.22 6.87 -9.17
C SER A 164 -27.99 5.79 -9.91
N SER A 165 -29.09 5.36 -9.29
CA SER A 165 -30.08 4.46 -9.85
C SER A 165 -30.77 5.14 -11.02
N ASN A 166 -30.11 5.18 -12.17
CA ASN A 166 -30.78 5.37 -13.45
C ASN A 166 -30.99 3.98 -14.05
N MET A 167 -31.78 3.13 -13.36
CA MET A 167 -32.56 2.11 -14.05
C MET A 167 -33.76 2.84 -14.65
N GLU A 168 -33.60 3.40 -15.85
CA GLU A 168 -34.74 3.61 -16.72
C GLU A 168 -35.23 2.22 -17.13
N CYS A 169 -36.24 1.72 -16.42
CA CYS A 169 -37.10 0.67 -16.93
C CYS A 169 -37.83 1.24 -18.14
N THR A 170 -37.33 0.99 -19.35
CA THR A 170 -38.16 1.09 -20.54
C THR A 170 -39.17 -0.06 -20.48
N GLU A 171 -40.42 0.29 -20.20
CA GLU A 171 -41.60 -0.54 -20.46
C GLU A 171 -41.53 -1.15 -21.85
N CYS A 172 -41.63 -2.48 -21.91
CA CYS A 172 -42.06 -3.19 -23.11
C CYS A 172 -43.58 -3.02 -23.21
N ASP A 173 -44.04 -2.06 -24.02
CA ASP A 173 -45.42 -2.03 -24.47
C ASP A 173 -45.61 -2.93 -25.70
N ILE A 174 -46.76 -3.61 -25.67
CA ILE A 174 -47.27 -4.70 -26.52
C ILE A 174 -47.69 -4.20 -27.91
#